data_AF-A0A6J6LWS9-F1
#
_entry.id   AF-A0A6J6LWS9-F1
#
_cell.length_a   1.000
_cell.length_b   1.000
_cell.length_c   1.000
_cell.angle_alpha   90.00
_cell.angle_beta   90.00
_cell.angle_gamma   90.00
#
_symmetry.space_group_name_H-M   'P 1'
#
loop_
_entity.id
_entity.type
_entity.pdbx_description
1 polymer ?
#
loop_
_entity_poly.entity_id
_entity_poly.type
_entity_poly.pdbx_seq_one_letter_code
_entity_poly.pdbx_strand_id
1 'polypeptide(L)'
;MIRDGDAIGVLLTRLGAHESVLAWEERRMRREVRATANRLANFDDANLRRSARAAVAASARVARAMEILGATIPDHLKEAGELRINHGQASLEELGSLAVPPMTKDAIAGRIRRLLAMADKRASELGIPDTESGLSPDLLN
;
A
#
# COMPACT_ATOMS: atom_id res chain seq x y z
N MET A 1 -27.01 -16.58 27.37
CA MET A 1 -25.84 -17.44 27.09
C MET A 1 -24.59 -16.62 27.38
N ILE A 2 -23.82 -16.96 28.42
CA ILE A 2 -22.58 -16.24 28.76
C ILE A 2 -21.56 -16.53 27.64
N ARG A 3 -21.16 -15.49 26.89
CA ARG A 3 -20.14 -15.56 25.82
C ARG A 3 -18.87 -14.77 26.15
N ASP A 4 -18.85 -14.14 27.31
CA ASP A 4 -17.72 -13.34 27.76
C ASP A 4 -16.69 -14.25 28.44
N GLY A 5 -15.46 -14.24 27.90
CA GLY A 5 -14.40 -15.13 28.36
C GLY A 5 -13.89 -14.79 29.75
N ASP A 6 -14.00 -13.52 30.17
CA ASP A 6 -13.69 -13.09 31.54
C ASP A 6 -14.73 -13.61 32.52
N ALA A 7 -16.01 -13.50 32.17
CA ALA A 7 -17.10 -13.99 33.00
C ALA A 7 -17.04 -15.52 33.21
N ILE A 8 -16.58 -16.27 32.20
CA ILE A 8 -16.37 -17.72 32.30
C ILE A 8 -15.22 -18.03 33.27
N GLY A 9 -14.09 -17.31 33.17
CA GLY A 9 -12.96 -17.47 34.09
C GLY A 9 -13.33 -17.15 35.55
N VAL A 10 -14.05 -16.05 35.77
CA VAL A 10 -14.56 -15.65 37.09
C VAL A 10 -15.53 -16.69 37.66
N LEU A 11 -16.44 -17.24 36.85
CA LEU A 11 -17.37 -18.28 37.29
C LEU A 11 -16.64 -19.56 37.70
N LEU A 12 -15.70 -20.05 36.86
CA LEU A 12 -14.90 -21.24 37.16
C LEU A 12 -14.07 -21.06 38.45
N THR A 13 -13.57 -19.85 38.68
CA THR A 13 -12.85 -19.49 39.91
C THR A 13 -13.76 -19.53 41.14
N ARG A 14 -14.96 -18.96 41.05
CA ARG A 14 -15.96 -18.99 42.14
C ARG A 14 -16.45 -20.40 42.48
N LEU A 15 -16.44 -21.31 41.50
CA LEU A 15 -16.77 -22.72 41.68
C LEU A 15 -15.61 -23.56 42.25
N GLY A 16 -14.43 -22.98 42.47
CA GLY A 16 -13.25 -23.69 42.96
C GLY A 16 -12.62 -24.65 41.94
N ALA A 17 -12.97 -24.52 40.65
CA ALA A 17 -12.54 -25.43 39.60
C ALA A 17 -11.16 -25.05 39.02
N HIS A 18 -10.12 -25.06 39.85
CA HIS A 18 -8.79 -24.51 39.53
C HIS A 18 -8.16 -25.08 38.25
N GLU A 19 -8.19 -26.40 38.05
CA GLU A 19 -7.70 -27.05 36.81
C GLU A 19 -8.46 -26.57 35.57
N SER A 20 -9.77 -26.34 35.72
CA SER A 20 -10.61 -25.82 34.64
C SER A 20 -10.31 -24.36 34.33
N VAL A 21 -9.98 -23.54 35.33
CA VAL A 21 -9.53 -22.15 35.15
C VAL A 21 -8.22 -22.12 34.36
N LEU A 22 -7.22 -22.92 34.76
CA LEU A 22 -5.93 -22.97 34.05
C LEU A 22 -6.10 -23.39 32.59
N ALA A 23 -6.85 -24.47 32.34
CA ALA A 23 -7.11 -24.93 30.98
C ALA A 23 -7.98 -23.95 30.17
N TRP A 24 -8.85 -23.17 30.82
CA TRP A 24 -9.63 -22.12 30.18
C TRP A 24 -8.74 -20.96 29.73
N GLU A 25 -7.93 -20.41 30.63
CA GLU A 25 -7.01 -19.30 30.36
C GLU A 25 -5.99 -19.68 29.29
N GLU A 26 -5.43 -20.88 29.34
CA GLU A 26 -4.47 -21.36 28.34
C GLU A 26 -5.11 -21.45 26.94
N ARG A 27 -6.35 -21.93 26.83
CA ARG A 27 -7.09 -21.93 25.55
C ARG A 27 -7.44 -20.51 25.09
N ARG A 28 -7.80 -19.62 25.99
CA ARG A 28 -8.12 -18.22 25.68
C ARG A 28 -6.91 -17.48 25.14
N MET A 29 -5.78 -17.55 25.86
CA MET A 29 -4.50 -16.96 25.46
C MET A 29 -4.06 -17.48 24.08
N ARG A 30 -4.13 -18.79 23.83
CA ARG A 30 -3.84 -19.34 22.49
C ARG A 30 -4.73 -18.77 21.39
N ARG A 31 -6.04 -18.58 21.65
CA ARG A 31 -6.96 -17.97 20.67
C ARG A 31 -6.61 -16.52 20.42
N GLU A 32 -6.25 -15.76 21.46
CA GLU A 32 -5.87 -14.36 21.32
C GLU A 32 -4.58 -14.19 20.50
N VAL A 33 -3.56 -15.01 20.78
CA VAL A 33 -2.32 -15.03 20.00
C VAL A 33 -2.61 -15.33 18.53
N ARG A 34 -3.42 -16.37 18.25
CA ARG A 34 -3.82 -16.71 16.87
C ARG A 34 -4.64 -15.61 16.21
N ALA A 35 -5.58 -15.01 16.93
CA ALA A 35 -6.42 -13.94 16.39
C ALA A 35 -5.57 -12.71 16.03
N THR A 36 -4.59 -12.36 16.86
CA THR A 36 -3.64 -11.28 16.59
C THR A 36 -2.74 -11.59 15.39
N ALA A 37 -2.19 -12.82 15.31
CA ALA A 37 -1.40 -13.25 14.17
C ALA A 37 -2.20 -13.20 12.85
N ASN A 38 -3.45 -13.69 12.86
CA ASN A 38 -4.32 -13.65 11.69
C ASN A 38 -4.67 -12.21 11.27
N ARG A 39 -4.93 -11.33 12.25
CA ARG A 39 -5.19 -9.90 11.97
C ARG A 39 -3.99 -9.24 11.31
N LEU A 40 -2.77 -9.52 11.79
CA LEU A 40 -1.54 -9.00 11.23
C LEU A 40 -1.31 -9.51 9.79
N ALA A 41 -1.41 -10.83 9.59
CA ALA A 41 -1.22 -11.43 8.26
C ALA A 41 -2.23 -10.91 7.23
N ASN A 42 -3.50 -10.75 7.62
CA ASN A 42 -4.53 -10.16 6.75
C ASN A 42 -4.25 -8.69 6.44
N PHE A 43 -3.73 -7.93 7.40
CA PHE A 43 -3.34 -6.53 7.20
C PHE A 43 -2.17 -6.44 6.20
N ASP A 44 -1.16 -7.28 6.35
CA ASP A 44 0.01 -7.30 5.47
C ASP A 44 -0.36 -7.69 4.04
N ASP A 45 -1.18 -8.74 3.84
CA ASP A 45 -1.68 -9.13 2.51
C ASP A 45 -2.50 -8.01 1.86
N ALA A 46 -3.41 -7.37 2.61
CA ALA A 46 -4.19 -6.26 2.10
C ALA A 46 -3.33 -5.05 1.72
N ASN A 47 -2.32 -4.73 2.54
CA ASN A 47 -1.40 -3.63 2.28
C ASN A 47 -0.51 -3.90 1.06
N LEU A 48 0.01 -5.13 0.93
CA LEU A 48 0.81 -5.56 -0.22
C LEU A 48 0.01 -5.46 -1.52
N ARG A 49 -1.20 -6.02 -1.55
CA ARG A 49 -2.08 -5.97 -2.74
C ARG A 49 -2.45 -4.53 -3.13
N ARG A 50 -2.78 -3.68 -2.15
CA ARG A 50 -3.09 -2.27 -2.40
C ARG A 50 -1.88 -1.54 -3.00
N SER A 51 -0.71 -1.73 -2.39
CA SER A 51 0.52 -1.07 -2.82
C SER A 51 0.97 -1.53 -4.20
N ALA A 52 0.85 -2.83 -4.51
CA ALA A 52 1.17 -3.38 -5.82
C ALA A 52 0.27 -2.83 -6.92
N ARG A 53 -1.05 -2.74 -6.69
CA ARG A 53 -1.98 -2.14 -7.66
C ARG A 53 -1.69 -0.67 -7.90
N ALA A 54 -1.43 0.09 -6.83
CA ALA A 54 -1.05 1.49 -6.92
C ALA A 54 0.27 1.69 -7.69
N ALA A 55 1.25 0.82 -7.51
CA ALA A 55 2.52 0.86 -8.24
C ALA A 55 2.32 0.65 -9.75
N VAL A 56 1.52 -0.35 -10.13
CA VAL A 56 1.19 -0.64 -11.53
C VAL A 56 0.41 0.52 -12.17
N ALA A 57 -0.61 1.04 -11.49
CA ALA A 57 -1.37 2.20 -11.95
C ALA A 57 -0.47 3.42 -12.14
N ALA A 58 0.39 3.73 -11.16
CA ALA A 58 1.35 4.81 -11.26
C ALA A 58 2.33 4.63 -12.43
N SER A 59 2.79 3.40 -12.69
CA SER A 59 3.68 3.11 -13.83
C SER A 59 3.01 3.41 -15.18
N ALA A 60 1.77 2.97 -15.36
CA ALA A 60 1.00 3.25 -16.57
C ALA A 60 0.72 4.76 -16.75
N ARG A 61 0.36 5.46 -15.68
CA ARG A 61 0.17 6.93 -15.73
C ARG A 61 1.45 7.67 -16.07
N VAL A 62 2.58 7.24 -15.51
CA VAL A 62 3.89 7.84 -15.78
C VAL A 62 4.29 7.61 -17.24
N ALA A 63 4.07 6.42 -17.79
CA ALA A 63 4.30 6.17 -19.22
C ALA A 63 3.50 7.17 -20.08
N ARG A 64 2.22 7.36 -19.77
CA ARG A 64 1.37 8.34 -20.45
C ARG A 64 1.85 9.78 -20.26
N ALA A 65 2.31 10.14 -19.06
CA ALA A 65 2.85 11.46 -18.78
C ALA A 65 4.10 11.77 -19.62
N MET A 66 4.96 10.77 -19.81
CA MET A 66 6.17 10.87 -20.62
C MET A 66 5.83 11.10 -22.10
N GLU A 67 4.76 10.47 -22.62
CA GLU A 67 4.25 10.73 -23.97
C GLU A 67 3.70 12.15 -24.13
N ILE A 68 2.90 12.63 -23.18
CA ILE A 68 2.24 13.94 -23.24
C ILE A 68 3.26 15.08 -23.21
N LEU A 69 4.27 14.97 -22.34
CA LEU A 69 5.25 16.02 -22.13
C LEU A 69 6.46 15.90 -23.07
N GLY A 70 6.87 14.68 -23.43
CA GLY A 70 8.00 14.43 -24.33
C GLY A 70 9.27 15.15 -23.90
N ALA A 71 9.76 16.08 -24.73
CA ALA A 71 10.99 16.83 -24.48
C ALA A 71 10.85 17.96 -23.43
N THR A 72 9.65 18.32 -22.99
CA THR A 72 9.45 19.42 -22.04
C THR A 72 9.62 19.00 -20.58
N ILE A 73 9.93 17.73 -20.32
CA ILE A 73 10.05 17.16 -18.97
C ILE A 73 11.38 17.61 -18.37
N PRO A 74 11.39 18.25 -17.18
CA PRO A 74 12.63 18.51 -16.45
C PRO A 74 13.38 17.21 -16.12
N ASP A 75 14.70 17.19 -16.26
CA ASP A 75 15.54 15.98 -16.12
C ASP A 75 15.27 15.20 -14.83
N HIS A 76 15.22 15.88 -13.69
CA HIS A 76 14.95 15.26 -12.39
C HIS A 76 13.57 14.58 -12.27
N LEU A 77 12.58 14.99 -13.08
CA LEU A 77 11.27 14.35 -13.18
C LEU A 77 11.29 13.22 -14.20
N LYS A 78 12.02 13.41 -15.31
CA LYS A 78 12.23 12.39 -16.34
C LYS A 78 12.91 11.16 -15.75
N GLU A 79 14.00 11.33 -15.00
CA GLU A 79 14.70 10.26 -14.28
C GLU A 79 13.75 9.47 -13.36
N ALA A 80 12.91 10.17 -12.59
CA ALA A 80 11.94 9.54 -11.71
C ALA A 80 10.86 8.76 -12.49
N GLY A 81 10.45 9.31 -13.63
CA GLY A 81 9.50 8.68 -14.53
C GLY A 81 10.05 7.40 -15.15
N GLU A 82 11.26 7.47 -15.70
CA GLU A 82 11.99 6.32 -16.27
C GLU A 82 12.19 5.23 -15.23
N LEU A 83 12.57 5.60 -13.99
CA LEU A 83 12.75 4.63 -12.92
C LEU A 83 11.44 3.91 -12.56
N ARG A 84 10.31 4.63 -12.52
CA ARG A 84 8.99 4.04 -12.28
C ARG A 84 8.50 3.19 -13.46
N ILE A 85 8.86 3.50 -14.70
CA ILE A 85 8.54 2.65 -15.86
C ILE A 85 9.37 1.37 -15.82
N ASN A 86 10.68 1.50 -15.63
CA ASN A 86 11.63 0.37 -15.61
C ASN A 86 11.38 -0.58 -14.43
N HIS A 87 10.87 -0.06 -13.31
CA HIS A 87 10.56 -0.82 -12.10
C HIS A 87 9.08 -0.66 -11.69
N GLY A 88 8.16 -0.96 -12.61
CA GLY A 88 6.72 -0.74 -12.43
C GLY A 88 6.09 -1.36 -11.18
N GLN A 89 6.63 -2.48 -10.70
CA GLN A 89 6.14 -3.18 -9.50
C GLN A 89 6.86 -2.79 -8.21
N ALA A 90 7.97 -2.05 -8.29
CA ALA A 90 8.73 -1.67 -7.11
C ALA A 90 7.97 -0.66 -6.25
N SER A 91 8.10 -0.82 -4.93
CA SER A 91 7.66 0.17 -3.96
C SER A 91 8.40 1.50 -4.16
N LEU A 92 7.83 2.57 -3.63
CA LEU A 92 8.48 3.90 -3.66
C LEU A 92 9.80 3.90 -2.87
N GLU A 93 9.92 3.05 -1.86
CA GLU A 93 11.15 2.91 -1.08
C GLU A 93 12.27 2.27 -1.92
N GLU A 94 11.96 1.15 -2.60
CA GLU A 94 12.89 0.51 -3.52
C GLU A 94 13.28 1.44 -4.68
N LEU A 95 12.34 2.20 -5.25
CA LEU A 95 12.67 3.22 -6.25
C LEU A 95 13.63 4.28 -5.70
N GLY A 96 13.41 4.74 -4.46
CA GLY A 96 14.30 5.70 -3.82
C GLY A 96 15.73 5.18 -3.69
N SER A 97 15.89 3.90 -3.35
CA SER A 97 17.18 3.22 -3.25
C SER A 97 17.86 2.97 -4.60
N LEU A 98 17.08 2.73 -5.66
CA LEU A 98 17.61 2.51 -7.02
C LEU A 98 18.04 3.81 -7.72
N ALA A 99 17.57 4.96 -7.24
CA ALA A 99 17.93 6.25 -7.82
C ALA A 99 19.40 6.60 -7.58
N VAL A 100 19.97 7.39 -8.49
CA VAL A 100 21.37 7.86 -8.41
C VAL A 100 21.38 9.38 -8.52
N PRO A 101 21.69 10.12 -7.44
CA PRO A 101 21.94 9.64 -6.07
C PRO A 101 20.69 9.04 -5.40
N PRO A 102 20.87 8.13 -4.41
CA PRO A 102 19.75 7.58 -3.65
C PRO A 102 18.92 8.67 -3.00
N MET A 103 17.61 8.47 -2.96
CA MET A 103 16.68 9.44 -2.39
C MET A 103 15.63 8.76 -1.51
N THR A 104 14.99 9.54 -0.64
CA THR A 104 13.92 9.03 0.22
C THR A 104 12.68 8.67 -0.59
N LYS A 105 11.86 7.78 -0.03
CA LYS A 105 10.52 7.43 -0.53
C LYS A 105 9.69 8.66 -0.89
N ASP A 106 9.70 9.69 -0.03
CA ASP A 106 8.92 10.90 -0.24
C ASP A 106 9.48 11.80 -1.33
N ALA A 107 10.80 11.84 -1.51
CA ALA A 107 11.44 12.60 -2.58
C ALA A 107 11.06 12.04 -3.95
N ILE A 108 11.16 10.72 -4.15
CA ILE A 108 10.76 10.07 -5.40
C ILE A 108 9.24 10.16 -5.64
N ALA A 109 8.43 9.97 -4.59
CA ALA A 109 6.98 10.14 -4.68
C ALA A 109 6.60 11.57 -5.08
N GLY A 110 7.27 12.57 -4.51
CA GLY A 110 7.07 13.97 -4.86
C GLY A 110 7.43 14.28 -6.32
N ARG A 111 8.52 13.70 -6.85
CA ARG A 111 8.90 13.83 -8.26
C ARG A 111 7.84 13.22 -9.19
N ILE A 112 7.43 11.97 -8.92
CA ILE A 112 6.38 11.31 -9.71
C ILE A 112 5.07 12.12 -9.70
N ARG A 113 4.64 12.62 -8.54
CA ARG A 113 3.42 13.44 -8.42
C ARG A 113 3.51 14.72 -9.25
N ARG A 114 4.65 15.41 -9.22
CA ARG A 114 4.87 16.63 -10.02
C ARG A 114 4.89 16.33 -11.53
N LEU A 115 5.47 15.21 -11.94
CA LEU A 115 5.45 14.76 -13.34
C LEU A 115 4.01 14.56 -13.83
N LEU A 116 3.20 13.82 -13.07
CA LEU A 116 1.79 13.57 -13.40
C LEU A 116 0.99 14.88 -13.45
N ALA A 117 1.12 15.74 -12.44
CA ALA A 117 0.42 17.03 -12.41
C ALA A 117 0.80 17.93 -13.60
N MET A 118 2.07 17.92 -14.01
CA MET A 118 2.54 18.65 -15.18
C MET A 118 1.92 18.09 -16.48
N ALA A 119 1.85 16.77 -16.60
CA ALA A 119 1.24 16.10 -17.76
C ALA A 119 -0.27 16.32 -17.83
N ASP A 120 -0.98 16.19 -16.72
CA ASP A 120 -2.44 16.40 -16.67
C ASP A 120 -2.80 17.87 -17.01
N LYS A 121 -2.00 18.83 -16.50
CA LYS A 121 -2.15 20.23 -16.90
C LYS A 121 -1.94 20.41 -18.41
N ARG A 122 -0.88 19.82 -18.96
CA ARG A 122 -0.57 19.91 -20.39
C ARG A 122 -1.65 19.25 -21.26
N ALA A 123 -2.20 18.12 -20.82
CA ALA A 123 -3.30 17.43 -21.48
C ALA A 123 -4.55 18.32 -21.55
N SER A 124 -4.90 18.98 -20.45
CA SER A 124 -6.01 19.93 -20.39
C SER A 124 -5.81 21.12 -21.33
N GLU A 125 -4.60 21.68 -21.41
CA GLU A 125 -4.28 22.78 -22.34
C GLU A 125 -4.40 22.37 -23.80
N LEU A 126 -4.07 21.10 -24.12
CA LEU A 126 -4.13 20.54 -25.46
C LEU A 126 -5.52 19.98 -25.82
N GLY A 127 -6.45 19.89 -24.86
CA GLY A 127 -7.75 19.26 -25.05
C GLY A 127 -7.69 17.75 -25.32
N ILE A 128 -6.64 17.07 -24.83
CA ILE A 128 -6.46 15.62 -24.97
C ILE A 128 -6.76 14.89 -23.65
N PRO A 129 -7.02 13.58 -23.68
CA PRO A 129 -7.20 12.78 -22.46
C PRO A 129 -5.96 12.81 -21.55
N ASP A 130 -6.21 12.89 -20.25
CA ASP A 130 -5.20 12.99 -19.19
C ASP A 130 -4.46 11.67 -18.91
N THR A 131 -3.65 11.64 -17.85
CA THR A 131 -2.88 10.43 -17.49
C THR A 131 -3.74 9.28 -16.96
N GLU A 132 -4.96 9.54 -16.50
CA GLU A 132 -5.86 8.53 -15.91
C GLU A 132 -6.81 7.91 -16.94
N SER A 133 -7.05 8.60 -18.05
CA SER A 133 -8.03 8.23 -19.08
C SER A 133 -7.84 6.85 -19.72
N GLY A 134 -6.64 6.27 -19.67
CA GLY A 134 -6.32 4.94 -20.19
C GLY A 134 -6.34 3.81 -19.16
N LEU A 135 -6.63 4.10 -17.89
CA LEU A 135 -6.60 3.10 -16.82
C LEU A 135 -7.93 2.35 -16.72
N SER A 136 -7.84 1.03 -16.51
CA SER A 136 -8.99 0.23 -16.08
C SER A 136 -9.52 0.75 -14.73
N PRO A 137 -10.86 0.77 -14.51
CA PRO A 137 -11.45 1.10 -13.21
C PRO A 137 -10.87 0.30 -12.03
N ASP A 138 -10.40 -0.92 -12.27
CA ASP A 138 -9.83 -1.79 -11.23
C ASP A 138 -8.47 -1.31 -10.71
N LEU A 139 -7.77 -0.46 -11.49
CA LEU A 139 -6.48 0.13 -11.13
C LEU A 139 -6.61 1.50 -10.47
N LEU A 140 -7.80 2.10 -10.49
CA LEU A 140 -8.10 3.40 -9.87
C LEU A 140 -8.60 3.26 -8.41
N ASN A 141 -8.87 2.03 -7.94
CA ASN A 141 -9.51 1.72 -6.63
C ASN A 141 -8.62 0.95 -5.63
#